data_AF-A0A2V6KPH6-F1
#
_entry.id   AF-A0A2V6KPH6-F1
#
_cell.length_a   1.000
_cell.length_b   1.000
_cell.length_c   1.000
_cell.angle_alpha   90.00
_cell.angle_beta   90.00
_cell.angle_gamma   90.00
#
_symmetry.space_group_name_H-M   'P 1'
#
loop_
_entity.id
_entity.type
_entity.pdbx_description
1 polymer ?
#
loop_
_entity_poly.entity_id
_entity_poly.type
_entity_poly.pdbx_seq_one_letter_code
_entity_poly.pdbx_strand_id
1 'polypeptide(L)'
;MEPEFQPYGLPHLTVISLTIVLPFVLAAIVWRTKSPRVEKVIIGVLSAVLVLNYVVYLIFIRSRGTAIWQHMLPMQLCDWGMVVVIVAMWTGNQRWFEVAYFWGIGGTLQAVLTPNLPFGFPDWRFISFFTSHCGIIIGVVFLMLTRRYRPYPMSIVRVFLWSEFYFVVTFVTDKLTDFNYGFLLHKPEAFSILSFLSDSWPLYLLQLHGVALLFFLGLYAPFAVYDVARGSRLAEG
;
A
#
# COMPACT_ATOMS: atom_id res chain seq x y z
N MET A 1 20.19 -19.34 14.92
CA MET A 1 19.58 -19.10 13.60
C MET A 1 18.39 -18.21 13.83
N GLU A 2 18.30 -17.10 13.08
CA GLU A 2 17.07 -16.31 13.09
C GLU A 2 15.96 -17.16 12.45
N PRO A 3 14.72 -17.11 12.97
CA PRO A 3 13.63 -17.91 12.42
C PRO A 3 13.36 -17.52 10.97
N GLU A 4 13.17 -18.51 10.11
CA GLU A 4 12.81 -18.30 8.71
C GLU A 4 11.30 -18.03 8.56
N PHE A 5 10.95 -17.20 7.58
CA PHE A 5 9.55 -16.95 7.26
C PHE A 5 8.87 -18.21 6.73
N GLN A 6 7.71 -18.54 7.29
CA GLN A 6 6.86 -19.63 6.82
C GLN A 6 5.59 -19.07 6.19
N PRO A 7 5.44 -19.12 4.85
CA PRO A 7 4.22 -18.70 4.17
C PRO A 7 3.01 -19.45 4.72
N TYR A 8 2.00 -18.68 5.14
CA TYR A 8 0.75 -19.17 5.72
C TYR A 8 0.91 -19.99 7.01
N GLY A 9 2.04 -19.87 7.70
CA GLY A 9 2.19 -20.32 9.08
C GLY A 9 1.36 -19.48 10.06
N LEU A 10 1.26 -19.94 11.31
CA LEU A 10 0.44 -19.28 12.34
C LEU A 10 0.73 -17.76 12.49
N PRO A 11 1.99 -17.28 12.52
CA PRO A 11 2.26 -15.84 12.57
C PRO A 11 1.73 -15.08 11.35
N HIS A 12 1.90 -15.64 10.15
CA HIS A 12 1.44 -15.03 8.90
C HIS A 12 -0.09 -14.95 8.84
N LEU A 13 -0.78 -16.05 9.16
CA LEU A 13 -2.24 -16.09 9.22
C LEU A 13 -2.81 -15.14 10.28
N THR A 14 -2.11 -14.98 11.41
CA THR A 14 -2.48 -14.01 12.45
C THR A 14 -2.43 -12.59 11.89
N VAL A 15 -1.34 -12.23 11.19
CA VAL A 15 -1.21 -10.90 10.57
C VAL A 15 -2.29 -10.67 9.52
N ILE A 16 -2.55 -11.63 8.63
CA ILE A 16 -3.63 -11.53 7.63
C ILE A 16 -4.98 -11.31 8.32
N SER A 17 -5.27 -12.11 9.36
CA SER A 17 -6.52 -12.01 10.12
C SER A 17 -6.67 -10.64 10.79
N LEU A 18 -5.60 -10.13 11.42
CA LEU A 18 -5.60 -8.80 12.04
C LEU A 18 -5.80 -7.69 11.00
N THR A 19 -5.17 -7.80 9.84
CA THR A 19 -5.30 -6.84 8.74
C THR A 19 -6.76 -6.74 8.27
N ILE A 20 -7.45 -7.88 8.21
CA ILE A 20 -8.87 -7.94 7.84
C ILE A 20 -9.75 -7.41 8.97
N VAL A 21 -9.57 -7.88 10.20
CA VAL A 21 -10.53 -7.63 11.31
C VAL A 21 -10.39 -6.25 11.93
N LEU A 22 -9.17 -5.77 12.15
CA LEU A 22 -8.90 -4.54 12.89
C LEU A 22 -9.59 -3.29 12.32
N PRO A 23 -9.63 -3.00 11.00
CA PRO A 23 -10.29 -1.80 10.50
C PRO A 23 -11.81 -1.80 10.78
N PHE A 24 -12.46 -2.96 10.77
CA PHE A 24 -13.89 -3.06 11.14
C PHE A 24 -14.11 -2.84 12.63
N VAL A 25 -13.23 -3.38 13.48
CA VAL A 25 -13.30 -3.14 14.93
C VAL A 25 -13.13 -1.65 15.24
N LEU A 26 -12.13 -1.00 14.63
CA LEU A 26 -11.89 0.44 14.79
C LEU A 26 -13.07 1.27 14.27
N ALA A 27 -13.62 0.94 13.10
CA ALA A 27 -14.80 1.62 12.56
C ALA A 27 -16.03 1.43 13.46
N ALA A 28 -16.25 0.23 14.00
CA ALA A 28 -17.36 -0.05 14.92
C ALA A 28 -17.25 0.77 16.21
N ILE A 29 -16.04 0.99 16.74
CA ILE A 29 -15.80 1.88 17.89
C ILE A 29 -16.21 3.32 17.56
N VAL A 30 -15.82 3.83 16.38
CA VAL A 30 -16.22 5.17 15.92
C VAL A 30 -17.74 5.28 15.78
N TRP A 31 -18.39 4.29 15.16
CA TRP A 31 -19.84 4.29 14.96
C TRP A 31 -20.62 4.20 16.27
N ARG A 32 -20.16 3.41 17.24
CA ARG A 32 -20.80 3.29 18.56
C ARG A 32 -20.65 4.54 19.41
N THR A 33 -19.46 5.14 19.40
CA THR A 33 -19.18 6.34 20.20
C THR A 33 -19.73 7.61 19.57
N LYS A 34 -19.91 7.62 18.23
CA LYS A 34 -20.30 8.81 17.42
C LYS A 34 -19.44 10.04 17.73
N SER A 35 -18.22 9.84 18.20
CA SER A 35 -17.36 10.89 18.71
C SER A 35 -16.25 11.22 17.71
N PRO A 36 -16.23 12.45 17.15
CA PRO A 36 -15.14 12.89 16.28
C PRO A 36 -13.77 12.87 16.97
N ARG A 37 -13.73 12.95 18.31
CA ARG A 37 -12.49 12.84 19.08
C ARG A 37 -11.91 11.44 19.02
N VAL A 38 -12.77 10.40 19.12
CA VAL A 38 -12.34 9.00 19.05
C VAL A 38 -11.77 8.68 17.66
N GLU A 39 -12.43 9.14 16.60
CA GLU A 39 -11.91 9.00 15.24
C GLU A 39 -10.53 9.67 15.08
N LYS A 40 -10.37 10.91 15.57
CA LYS A 40 -9.09 11.62 15.53
C LYS A 40 -7.99 10.91 16.33
N VAL A 41 -8.30 10.33 17.49
CA VAL A 41 -7.35 9.54 18.28
C VAL A 41 -6.93 8.29 17.52
N ILE A 42 -7.87 7.56 16.92
CA ILE A 42 -7.55 6.37 16.11
C ILE A 42 -6.64 6.75 14.93
N ILE A 43 -6.97 7.82 14.21
CA ILE A 43 -6.13 8.34 13.12
C ILE A 43 -4.74 8.71 13.62
N GLY A 44 -4.65 9.40 14.76
CA GLY A 44 -3.39 9.78 15.39
C GLY A 44 -2.53 8.56 15.76
N VAL A 45 -3.14 7.53 16.35
CA VAL A 45 -2.45 6.28 16.71
C VAL A 45 -1.98 5.52 15.47
N LEU A 46 -2.84 5.33 14.46
CA LEU A 46 -2.45 4.66 13.21
C LEU A 46 -1.30 5.40 12.52
N SER A 47 -1.37 6.73 12.46
CA SER A 47 -0.31 7.56 11.88
C SER A 47 0.99 7.45 12.69
N ALA A 48 0.90 7.51 14.02
CA ALA A 48 2.06 7.39 14.89
C ALA A 48 2.73 6.01 14.75
N VAL A 49 1.95 4.92 14.70
CA VAL A 49 2.48 3.56 14.49
C VAL A 49 3.24 3.47 13.18
N LEU A 50 2.67 3.98 12.08
CA LEU A 50 3.33 3.97 10.76
C LEU A 50 4.64 4.78 10.77
N VAL A 51 4.61 6.01 11.28
CA VAL A 51 5.79 6.89 11.33
C VAL A 51 6.86 6.33 12.26
N LEU A 52 6.50 5.88 13.45
CA LEU A 52 7.44 5.28 14.41
C LEU A 52 8.05 4.01 13.83
N ASN A 53 7.26 3.15 13.19
CA ASN A 53 7.78 1.96 12.53
C ASN A 53 8.83 2.32 11.47
N TYR A 54 8.55 3.32 10.63
CA TYR A 54 9.49 3.79 9.61
C TYR A 54 10.77 4.37 10.22
N VAL A 55 10.67 5.20 11.26
CA VAL A 55 11.83 5.76 11.96
C VAL A 55 12.68 4.66 12.61
N VAL A 56 12.05 3.70 13.29
CA VAL A 56 12.77 2.58 13.90
C VAL A 56 13.43 1.70 12.83
N TYR A 57 12.77 1.49 11.69
CA TYR A 57 13.36 0.81 10.54
C TYR A 57 14.63 1.51 10.02
N LEU A 58 14.60 2.84 9.88
CA LEU A 58 15.78 3.62 9.48
C LEU A 58 16.92 3.52 10.50
N ILE A 59 16.61 3.61 11.80
CA ILE A 59 17.59 3.45 12.89
C ILE A 59 18.20 2.04 12.85
N PHE A 60 17.37 1.02 12.67
CA PHE A 60 17.80 -0.38 12.60
C PHE A 60 18.73 -0.64 11.42
N ILE A 61 18.40 -0.14 10.23
CA ILE A 61 19.27 -0.27 9.06
C ILE A 61 20.58 0.49 9.30
N ARG A 62 20.53 1.70 9.85
CA ARG A 62 21.73 2.51 10.16
C ARG A 62 22.67 1.83 11.14
N SER A 63 22.14 1.11 12.14
CA SER A 63 22.92 0.47 13.21
C SER A 63 23.58 -0.83 12.76
N ARG A 64 23.02 -1.53 11.76
CA ARG A 64 23.60 -2.76 11.19
C ARG A 64 24.82 -2.51 10.30
N GLY A 65 25.14 -1.25 9.98
CA GLY A 65 26.30 -0.89 9.15
C GLY A 65 26.19 -1.32 7.67
N THR A 66 25.13 -2.03 7.31
CA THR A 66 24.78 -2.46 5.95
C THR A 66 23.98 -1.41 5.17
N ALA A 67 23.73 -0.26 5.79
CA ALA A 67 22.99 0.83 5.18
C ALA A 67 23.82 1.52 4.09
N ILE A 68 23.73 1.04 2.86
CA ILE A 68 24.00 1.91 1.71
C ILE A 68 22.94 3.01 1.77
N TRP A 69 23.32 4.28 1.77
CA TRP A 69 22.43 5.43 2.00
C TRP A 69 21.22 5.44 1.05
N GLN A 70 21.35 4.80 -0.12
CA GLN A 70 20.27 4.49 -1.04
C GLN A 70 19.11 3.77 -0.33
N HIS A 71 19.34 2.75 0.48
CA HIS A 71 18.25 2.04 1.19
C HIS A 71 17.45 2.92 2.15
N MET A 72 17.91 4.13 2.45
CA MET A 72 17.23 5.07 3.35
C MET A 72 16.32 6.06 2.62
N LEU A 73 16.41 6.17 1.29
CA LEU A 73 15.53 7.06 0.54
C LEU A 73 14.11 6.46 0.48
N PRO A 74 13.05 7.25 0.77
CA PRO A 74 11.67 6.80 0.79
C PRO A 74 11.11 6.68 -0.63
N MET A 75 11.76 5.89 -1.49
CA MET A 75 11.45 5.80 -2.90
C MET A 75 10.73 4.49 -3.26
N GLN A 76 10.49 3.61 -2.29
CA GLN A 76 9.57 2.50 -2.53
C GLN A 76 8.13 3.03 -2.57
N LEU A 77 7.29 2.43 -3.41
CA LEU A 77 5.89 2.84 -3.55
C LEU A 77 5.14 2.74 -2.22
N CYS A 78 5.50 1.79 -1.34
CA CYS A 78 4.90 1.68 -0.01
C CYS A 78 5.26 2.84 0.92
N ASP A 79 6.44 3.46 0.78
CA ASP A 79 6.82 4.66 1.55
C ASP A 79 5.90 5.83 1.17
N TRP A 80 5.66 6.00 -0.13
CA TRP A 80 4.73 7.01 -0.65
C TRP A 80 3.29 6.68 -0.26
N GLY A 81 2.89 5.40 -0.34
CA GLY A 81 1.58 4.92 0.10
C GLY A 81 1.33 5.20 1.58
N MET A 82 2.34 5.05 2.44
CA MET A 82 2.29 5.40 3.86
C MET A 82 2.02 6.89 4.05
N VAL A 83 2.76 7.76 3.37
CA VAL A 83 2.55 9.22 3.46
C VAL A 83 1.15 9.58 2.98
N VAL A 84 0.72 9.06 1.83
CA VAL A 84 -0.57 9.38 1.23
C VAL A 84 -1.73 8.90 2.09
N VAL A 85 -1.67 7.70 2.70
CA VAL A 85 -2.75 7.23 3.58
C VAL A 85 -2.83 8.06 4.86
N ILE A 86 -1.70 8.48 5.44
CA ILE A 86 -1.66 9.39 6.59
C ILE A 86 -2.31 10.73 6.21
N VAL A 87 -1.91 11.32 5.08
CA VAL A 87 -2.49 12.57 4.57
C VAL A 87 -4.00 12.40 4.33
N ALA A 88 -4.45 11.30 3.73
CA ALA A 88 -5.86 11.03 3.50
C ALA A 88 -6.65 10.94 4.82
N MET A 89 -6.09 10.28 5.83
CA MET A 89 -6.72 10.14 7.15
C MET A 89 -6.89 11.50 7.84
N TRP A 90 -5.85 12.33 7.85
CA TRP A 90 -5.89 13.64 8.51
C TRP A 90 -6.72 14.68 7.76
N THR A 91 -6.61 14.72 6.43
CA THR A 91 -7.30 15.73 5.61
C THR A 91 -8.76 15.41 5.35
N GLY A 92 -9.14 14.12 5.33
CA GLY A 92 -10.48 13.74 4.88
C GLY A 92 -10.76 14.19 3.46
N ASN A 93 -9.75 14.11 2.60
CA ASN A 93 -9.91 14.43 1.19
C ASN A 93 -10.09 13.14 0.38
N GLN A 94 -11.21 13.06 -0.33
CA GLN A 94 -11.53 11.98 -1.27
C GLN A 94 -10.41 11.75 -2.30
N ARG A 95 -9.71 12.79 -2.77
CA ARG A 95 -8.63 12.65 -3.76
C ARG A 95 -7.39 11.97 -3.18
N TRP A 96 -7.01 12.30 -1.95
CA TRP A 96 -5.91 11.62 -1.27
C TRP A 96 -6.28 10.17 -0.93
N PHE A 97 -7.53 9.94 -0.55
CA PHE A 97 -8.05 8.59 -0.37
C PHE A 97 -7.94 7.75 -1.65
N GLU A 98 -8.24 8.31 -2.83
CA GLU A 98 -8.12 7.57 -4.09
C GLU A 98 -6.69 7.10 -4.33
N VAL A 99 -5.70 7.99 -4.17
CA VAL A 99 -4.29 7.62 -4.31
C VAL A 99 -3.92 6.56 -3.26
N ALA A 100 -4.33 6.73 -2.00
CA ALA A 100 -4.11 5.75 -0.94
C ALA A 100 -4.74 4.38 -1.25
N TYR A 101 -5.94 4.37 -1.83
CA TYR A 101 -6.67 3.16 -2.17
C TYR A 101 -5.95 2.36 -3.25
N PHE A 102 -5.62 3.00 -4.37
CA PHE A 102 -5.00 2.31 -5.50
C PHE A 102 -3.53 1.95 -5.21
N TRP A 103 -2.74 2.83 -4.59
CA TRP A 103 -1.35 2.52 -4.23
C TRP A 103 -1.25 1.58 -3.04
N GLY A 104 -2.07 1.81 -2.00
CA GLY A 104 -2.08 1.00 -0.79
C GLY A 104 -2.59 -0.40 -1.08
N ILE A 105 -3.83 -0.55 -1.57
CA ILE A 105 -4.37 -1.88 -1.84
C ILE A 105 -3.62 -2.55 -3.00
N GLY A 106 -3.33 -1.83 -4.09
CA GLY A 106 -2.63 -2.40 -5.24
C GLY A 106 -1.19 -2.83 -4.92
N GLY A 107 -0.45 -2.01 -4.19
CA GLY A 107 0.96 -2.26 -3.88
C GLY A 107 1.18 -3.15 -2.66
N THR A 108 0.44 -2.95 -1.57
CA THR A 108 0.73 -3.62 -0.29
C THR A 108 -0.03 -4.91 -0.07
N LEU A 109 -1.16 -5.14 -0.76
CA LEU A 109 -1.91 -6.40 -0.61
C LEU A 109 -1.07 -7.62 -1.02
N GLN A 110 -0.33 -7.52 -2.14
CA GLN A 110 0.59 -8.58 -2.58
C GLN A 110 1.70 -8.82 -1.56
N ALA A 111 2.28 -7.74 -1.00
CA ALA A 111 3.28 -7.85 0.05
C ALA A 111 2.77 -8.53 1.33
N VAL A 112 1.46 -8.41 1.64
CA VAL A 112 0.85 -9.09 2.79
C VAL A 112 0.50 -10.54 2.48
N LEU A 113 0.08 -10.88 1.26
CA LEU A 113 -0.35 -12.25 0.92
C LEU A 113 0.79 -13.17 0.47
N THR A 114 1.75 -12.61 -0.27
CA THR A 114 2.92 -13.31 -0.82
C THR A 114 4.19 -12.46 -0.57
N PRO A 115 4.60 -12.31 0.71
CA PRO A 115 5.75 -11.49 1.06
C PRO A 115 7.04 -12.09 0.51
N ASN A 116 7.92 -11.24 -0.02
CA ASN A 116 9.31 -11.59 -0.28
C ASN A 116 10.18 -11.22 0.92
N LEU A 117 9.94 -11.89 2.06
CA LEU A 117 10.63 -11.65 3.33
C LEU A 117 11.22 -12.98 3.83
N PRO A 118 12.54 -13.07 4.08
CA PRO A 118 13.15 -14.31 4.57
C PRO A 118 13.03 -14.49 6.09
N PHE A 119 12.74 -13.42 6.84
CA PHE A 119 12.73 -13.40 8.31
C PHE A 119 11.34 -13.70 8.88
N GLY A 120 11.25 -14.71 9.74
CA GLY A 120 10.02 -15.12 10.45
C GLY A 120 9.84 -14.45 11.81
N PHE A 121 8.67 -14.61 12.41
CA PHE A 121 8.40 -14.14 13.77
C PHE A 121 9.25 -14.90 14.80
N PRO A 122 9.77 -14.25 15.87
CA PRO A 122 9.55 -12.87 16.32
C PRO A 122 10.59 -11.84 15.83
N ASP A 123 11.19 -12.03 14.65
CA ASP A 123 12.19 -11.08 14.15
C ASP A 123 11.63 -9.68 13.95
N TRP A 124 12.42 -8.65 14.29
CA TRP A 124 12.02 -7.26 14.13
C TRP A 124 11.68 -6.90 12.68
N ARG A 125 12.38 -7.46 11.69
CA ARG A 125 12.10 -7.20 10.27
C ARG A 125 10.75 -7.75 9.85
N PHE A 126 10.33 -8.90 10.40
CA PHE A 126 8.97 -9.41 10.24
C PHE A 126 7.95 -8.41 10.77
N ILE A 127 8.12 -7.99 12.03
CA ILE A 127 7.19 -7.07 12.68
C ILE A 127 7.10 -5.75 11.92
N SER A 128 8.25 -5.19 11.54
CA SER A 128 8.32 -3.90 10.86
C SER A 128 7.74 -3.94 9.45
N PHE A 129 8.05 -4.99 8.67
CA PHE A 129 7.51 -5.20 7.33
C PHE A 129 5.99 -5.32 7.36
N PHE A 130 5.42 -6.16 8.21
CA PHE A 130 3.96 -6.30 8.26
C PHE A 130 3.28 -5.07 8.86
N THR A 131 3.89 -4.39 9.82
CA THR A 131 3.33 -3.15 10.38
C THR A 131 3.15 -2.06 9.31
N SER A 132 4.14 -1.84 8.44
CA SER A 132 4.02 -0.84 7.37
C SER A 132 2.96 -1.20 6.35
N HIS A 133 2.96 -2.44 5.84
CA HIS A 133 2.05 -2.86 4.76
C HIS A 133 0.61 -3.02 5.24
N CYS A 134 0.40 -3.67 6.39
CA CYS A 134 -0.93 -3.84 6.97
C CYS A 134 -1.50 -2.50 7.44
N GLY A 135 -0.68 -1.62 8.03
CA GLY A 135 -1.14 -0.30 8.49
C GLY A 135 -1.70 0.55 7.36
N ILE A 136 -1.12 0.48 6.16
CA ILE A 136 -1.65 1.15 4.97
C ILE A 136 -3.03 0.61 4.59
N ILE A 137 -3.19 -0.72 4.52
CA ILE A 137 -4.48 -1.37 4.19
C ILE A 137 -5.54 -1.00 5.23
N ILE A 138 -5.20 -1.09 6.52
CA ILE A 138 -6.07 -0.75 7.64
C ILE A 138 -6.53 0.70 7.52
N GLY A 139 -5.63 1.65 7.24
CA GLY A 139 -5.96 3.06 7.08
C GLY A 139 -6.92 3.32 5.91
N VAL A 140 -6.70 2.67 4.76
CA VAL A 140 -7.60 2.76 3.59
C VAL A 140 -8.99 2.23 3.93
N VAL A 141 -9.08 1.00 4.45
CA VAL A 141 -10.37 0.36 4.78
C VAL A 141 -11.08 1.15 5.88
N PHE A 142 -10.35 1.65 6.87
CA PHE A 142 -10.91 2.50 7.93
C PHE A 142 -11.59 3.76 7.35
N LEU A 143 -11.00 4.42 6.36
CA LEU A 143 -11.62 5.57 5.69
C LEU A 143 -12.84 5.18 4.83
N MET A 144 -12.80 4.02 4.18
CA MET A 144 -13.97 3.48 3.46
C MET A 144 -15.14 3.28 4.42
N LEU A 145 -14.89 2.73 5.60
CA LEU A 145 -15.93 2.43 6.59
C LEU A 145 -16.43 3.68 7.32
N THR A 146 -15.53 4.54 7.81
CA THR A 146 -15.91 5.69 8.64
C THR A 146 -16.41 6.88 7.83
N ARG A 147 -15.79 7.16 6.68
CA ARG A 147 -16.10 8.33 5.84
C ARG A 147 -16.83 7.99 4.54
N ARG A 148 -17.08 6.70 4.28
CA ARG A 148 -17.78 6.22 3.08
C ARG A 148 -17.08 6.61 1.78
N TYR A 149 -15.77 6.79 1.83
CA TYR A 149 -14.97 7.03 0.63
C TYR A 149 -14.88 5.78 -0.23
N ARG A 150 -14.86 5.99 -1.55
CA ARG A 150 -14.73 4.93 -2.56
C ARG A 150 -14.13 5.50 -3.84
N PRO A 151 -13.46 4.70 -4.68
CA PRO A 151 -13.01 5.16 -5.99
C PRO A 151 -14.18 5.42 -6.94
N TYR A 152 -13.95 6.30 -7.92
CA TYR A 152 -14.85 6.68 -9.02
C TYR A 152 -14.12 6.50 -10.37
N PRO A 153 -14.80 6.52 -11.53
CA PRO A 153 -14.12 6.30 -12.82
C PRO A 153 -12.94 7.27 -13.04
N MET A 154 -13.14 8.54 -12.73
CA MET A 154 -12.12 9.57 -12.89
C MET A 154 -10.98 9.46 -11.85
N SER A 155 -11.15 8.65 -10.81
CA SER A 155 -10.07 8.33 -9.86
C SER A 155 -8.95 7.55 -10.54
N ILE A 156 -9.26 6.67 -11.51
CA ILE A 156 -8.25 5.92 -12.26
C ILE A 156 -7.28 6.88 -12.96
N VAL A 157 -7.81 7.84 -13.72
CA VAL A 157 -6.97 8.81 -14.44
C VAL A 157 -6.17 9.67 -13.48
N ARG A 158 -6.79 10.18 -12.40
CA ARG A 158 -6.08 10.99 -11.40
C ARG A 158 -4.93 10.22 -10.75
N VAL A 159 -5.16 8.98 -10.35
CA VAL A 159 -4.12 8.18 -9.70
C VAL A 159 -3.08 7.69 -10.69
N PHE A 160 -3.46 7.43 -11.93
CA PHE A 160 -2.50 7.15 -13.00
C PHE A 160 -1.54 8.33 -13.17
N LEU A 161 -2.03 9.58 -13.25
CA LEU A 161 -1.18 10.77 -13.30
C LEU A 161 -0.25 10.93 -12.07
N TRP A 162 -0.74 10.62 -10.86
CA TRP A 162 0.11 10.57 -9.67
C TRP A 162 1.17 9.47 -9.75
N SER A 163 0.83 8.33 -10.36
CA SER A 163 1.74 7.20 -10.57
C SER A 163 2.83 7.55 -11.57
N GLU A 164 2.49 8.30 -12.63
CA GLU A 164 3.48 8.86 -13.57
C GLU A 164 4.41 9.85 -12.88
N PHE A 165 3.87 10.70 -11.99
CA PHE A 165 4.69 11.61 -11.19
C PHE A 165 5.67 10.83 -10.28
N TYR A 166 5.18 9.84 -9.54
CA TYR A 166 6.03 8.93 -8.76
C TYR A 166 7.08 8.27 -9.65
N PHE A 167 6.67 7.72 -10.80
CA PHE A 167 7.55 7.05 -11.75
C PHE A 167 8.71 7.96 -12.18
N VAL A 168 8.44 9.20 -12.58
CA VAL A 168 9.48 10.14 -13.01
C VAL A 168 10.45 10.44 -11.87
N VAL A 169 9.95 10.73 -10.67
CA VAL A 169 10.80 11.07 -9.51
C VAL A 169 11.67 9.89 -9.10
N THR A 170 11.08 8.70 -9.03
CA THR A 170 11.76 7.45 -8.67
C THR A 170 12.77 7.05 -9.73
N PHE A 171 12.42 7.16 -11.01
CA PHE A 171 13.32 6.84 -12.11
C PHE A 171 14.55 7.74 -12.13
N VAL A 172 14.38 9.05 -11.93
CA VAL A 172 15.50 10.00 -11.83
C VAL A 172 16.38 9.63 -10.64
N THR A 173 15.78 9.30 -9.50
CA THR A 173 16.54 8.91 -8.31
C THR A 173 17.32 7.61 -8.56
N ASP A 174 16.68 6.60 -9.13
CA ASP A 174 17.32 5.33 -9.52
C ASP A 174 18.50 5.54 -10.45
N LYS A 175 18.39 6.42 -11.45
CA LYS A 175 19.51 6.74 -12.34
C LYS A 175 20.66 7.44 -11.64
N LEU A 176 20.39 8.20 -10.58
CA LEU A 176 21.42 8.91 -9.80
C LEU A 176 22.07 8.02 -8.74
N THR A 177 21.33 7.05 -8.21
CA THR A 177 21.76 6.19 -7.09
C THR A 177 22.18 4.79 -7.50
N ASP A 178 21.84 4.39 -8.73
CA ASP A 178 21.99 3.05 -9.32
C ASP A 178 21.30 1.94 -8.50
N PHE A 179 20.19 2.28 -7.82
CA PHE A 179 19.56 1.36 -6.84
C PHE A 179 18.52 0.40 -7.43
N ASN A 180 17.44 0.88 -8.04
CA ASN A 180 16.29 0.12 -8.58
C ASN A 180 15.05 0.03 -7.65
N TYR A 181 14.57 1.15 -7.13
CA TYR A 181 13.26 1.22 -6.46
C TYR A 181 12.13 0.93 -7.44
N GLY A 182 11.10 0.23 -6.99
CA GLY A 182 9.95 -0.10 -7.86
C GLY A 182 10.29 -0.90 -9.12
N PHE A 183 11.51 -1.43 -9.22
CA PHE A 183 12.01 -2.22 -10.35
C PHE A 183 12.00 -1.47 -11.69
N LEU A 184 12.35 -0.18 -11.72
CA LEU A 184 12.32 0.66 -12.93
C LEU A 184 13.56 0.48 -13.84
N LEU A 185 14.73 0.17 -13.27
CA LEU A 185 15.95 -0.06 -14.04
C LEU A 185 16.02 -1.50 -14.58
N HIS A 186 15.64 -2.47 -13.77
CA HIS A 186 15.62 -3.88 -14.16
C HIS A 186 14.58 -4.67 -13.37
N LYS A 187 14.20 -5.84 -13.88
CA LYS A 187 13.25 -6.75 -13.25
C LYS A 187 13.74 -7.22 -11.87
N PRO A 188 12.83 -7.56 -10.95
CA PRO A 188 13.19 -8.26 -9.72
C PRO A 188 13.76 -9.64 -10.06
N GLU A 189 14.71 -10.11 -9.25
CA GLU A 189 15.19 -11.50 -9.30
C GLU A 189 14.10 -12.49 -8.84
N ALA A 190 13.26 -12.05 -7.89
CA ALA A 190 12.15 -12.86 -7.39
C ALA A 190 11.06 -13.03 -8.46
N PHE A 191 10.59 -14.27 -8.61
CA PHE A 191 9.54 -14.61 -9.56
C PHE A 191 8.23 -13.88 -9.23
N SER A 192 7.69 -13.14 -10.19
CA SER A 192 6.48 -12.34 -10.02
C SER A 192 5.80 -12.09 -11.37
N ILE A 193 4.71 -11.30 -11.38
CA ILE A 193 4.06 -10.87 -12.63
C ILE A 193 5.05 -10.14 -13.55
N LEU A 194 6.05 -9.46 -12.98
CA LEU A 194 7.08 -8.73 -13.72
C LEU A 194 8.02 -9.66 -14.50
N SER A 195 8.11 -10.92 -14.09
CA SER A 195 8.93 -11.94 -14.78
C SER A 195 8.39 -12.27 -16.18
N PHE A 196 7.10 -12.08 -16.43
CA PHE A 196 6.46 -12.31 -17.74
C PHE A 196 6.57 -11.14 -18.70
N LEU A 197 7.08 -9.99 -18.24
CA LEU A 197 7.24 -8.81 -19.08
C LEU A 197 8.43 -8.97 -20.04
N SER A 198 8.55 -8.07 -20.99
CA SER A 198 9.62 -8.04 -22.00
C SER A 198 11.00 -7.85 -21.34
N ASP A 199 12.04 -8.43 -21.93
CA ASP A 199 13.43 -8.15 -21.56
C ASP A 199 13.96 -6.86 -22.21
N SER A 200 13.34 -6.41 -23.30
CA SER A 200 13.60 -5.08 -23.86
C SER A 200 13.14 -4.01 -22.87
N TRP A 201 14.10 -3.23 -22.35
CA TRP A 201 13.85 -2.26 -21.28
C TRP A 201 12.78 -1.19 -21.62
N PRO A 202 12.74 -0.57 -22.82
CA PRO A 202 11.65 0.35 -23.17
C PRO A 202 10.27 -0.31 -23.19
N LEU A 203 10.19 -1.55 -23.69
CA LEU A 203 8.94 -2.30 -23.73
C LEU A 203 8.52 -2.78 -22.34
N TYR A 204 9.48 -3.15 -21.49
CA TYR A 204 9.28 -3.48 -20.08
C TYR A 204 8.62 -2.33 -19.33
N LEU A 205 9.15 -1.11 -19.47
CA LEU A 205 8.57 0.08 -18.85
C LEU A 205 7.14 0.31 -19.33
N LEU A 206 6.90 0.31 -20.65
CA LEU A 206 5.55 0.47 -21.20
C LEU A 206 4.58 -0.58 -20.65
N GLN A 207 5.02 -1.84 -20.54
CA GLN A 207 4.22 -2.90 -19.96
C GLN A 207 3.99 -2.72 -18.46
N LEU A 208 4.94 -2.15 -17.72
CA LEU A 208 4.78 -1.81 -16.30
C LEU A 208 3.63 -0.81 -16.10
N HIS A 209 3.55 0.23 -16.92
CA HIS A 209 2.42 1.17 -16.93
C HIS A 209 1.11 0.46 -17.29
N GLY A 210 1.14 -0.45 -18.26
CA GLY A 210 -0.02 -1.28 -18.64
C GLY A 210 -0.51 -2.17 -17.50
N VAL A 211 0.40 -2.85 -16.80
CA VAL A 211 0.10 -3.67 -15.63
C VAL A 211 -0.50 -2.82 -14.51
N ALA A 212 0.08 -1.66 -14.22
CA ALA A 212 -0.47 -0.73 -13.22
C ALA A 212 -1.90 -0.31 -13.56
N LEU A 213 -2.17 0.03 -14.82
CA LEU A 213 -3.52 0.38 -15.28
C LEU A 213 -4.50 -0.79 -15.16
N LEU A 214 -4.08 -2.02 -15.51
CA LEU A 214 -4.90 -3.23 -15.32
C LEU A 214 -5.22 -3.47 -13.85
N PHE A 215 -4.26 -3.27 -12.94
CA PHE A 215 -4.51 -3.34 -11.50
C PHE A 215 -5.52 -2.28 -11.05
N PHE A 216 -5.42 -1.05 -11.54
CA PHE A 216 -6.40 0.00 -11.20
C PHE A 216 -7.80 -0.32 -11.73
N LEU A 217 -7.90 -0.85 -12.94
CA LEU A 217 -9.18 -1.32 -13.48
C LEU A 217 -9.76 -2.46 -12.64
N GLY A 218 -8.94 -3.44 -12.24
CA GLY A 218 -9.35 -4.54 -11.38
C GLY A 218 -9.84 -4.09 -10.01
N LEU A 219 -9.13 -3.14 -9.38
CA LEU A 219 -9.55 -2.57 -8.09
C LEU A 219 -10.82 -1.70 -8.21
N TYR A 220 -11.05 -1.04 -9.34
CA TYR A 220 -12.25 -0.26 -9.57
C TYR A 220 -13.47 -1.11 -9.98
N ALA A 221 -13.26 -2.29 -10.59
CA ALA A 221 -14.31 -3.11 -11.17
C ALA A 221 -15.50 -3.42 -10.23
N PRO A 222 -15.32 -3.76 -8.93
CA PRO A 222 -16.45 -4.01 -8.04
C PRO A 222 -17.38 -2.79 -7.89
N PHE A 223 -16.83 -1.58 -7.92
CA PHE A 223 -17.60 -0.33 -7.80
C PHE A 223 -18.34 -0.01 -9.10
N ALA A 224 -17.69 -0.24 -10.25
CA ALA A 224 -18.32 -0.08 -11.56
C ALA A 224 -19.54 -1.00 -11.72
N VAL A 225 -19.40 -2.29 -11.36
CA VAL A 225 -20.48 -3.27 -11.40
C VAL A 225 -21.63 -2.85 -10.48
N TYR A 226 -21.33 -2.40 -9.26
CA TYR A 226 -22.35 -1.92 -8.32
C TYR A 226 -23.11 -0.69 -8.85
N ASP A 227 -22.41 0.28 -9.44
CA ASP A 227 -23.01 1.52 -9.95
C ASP A 227 -23.92 1.24 -11.14
N VAL A 228 -23.52 0.37 -12.07
CA VAL A 228 -24.34 -0.05 -13.21
C VAL A 228 -25.59 -0.80 -12.73
N ALA A 229 -25.44 -1.78 -11.85
CA ALA A 229 -26.56 -2.56 -11.33
C ALA A 229 -27.60 -1.69 -10.58
N ARG A 230 -27.15 -0.66 -9.88
CA ARG A 230 -28.03 0.30 -9.19
C ARG A 230 -28.70 1.26 -10.17
N GLY A 231 -28.00 1.71 -11.21
CA GLY A 231 -28.55 2.57 -12.26
C GLY A 231 -29.69 1.90 -13.02
N SER A 232 -29.55 0.62 -13.37
CA SER A 232 -30.60 -0.16 -14.04
C SER A 232 -31.88 -0.27 -13.19
N ARG A 233 -31.75 -0.52 -11.88
CA ARG A 233 -32.91 -0.61 -10.98
C ARG A 233 -33.70 0.69 -10.82
N LEU A 234 -33.06 1.84 -10.98
CA LEU A 234 -33.72 3.15 -10.93
C LEU A 234 -34.40 3.53 -12.24
N ALA A 235 -34.01 2.89 -13.36
CA ALA A 235 -34.65 3.09 -14.66
C ALA A 235 -35.87 2.18 -14.88
N GLU A 236 -35.98 1.10 -14.10
CA GLU A 236 -37.07 0.10 -14.18
C GLU A 236 -38.24 0.33 -13.20
N GLY A 237 -38.11 1.26 -12.24
CA GLY A 237 -39.13 1.55 -11.21
C GLY A 237 -39.66 2.97 -11.30
#